data_AF-A0A4R5AJK8-F1
#
_entry.id   AF-A0A4R5AJK8-F1
#
_cell.length_a   1.000
_cell.length_b   1.000
_cell.length_c   1.000
_cell.angle_alpha   90.00
_cell.angle_beta   90.00
_cell.angle_gamma   90.00
#
_symmetry.space_group_name_H-M   'P 1'
#
loop_
_entity.id
_entity.type
_entity.pdbx_description
1 polymer ?
#
loop_
_entity_poly.entity_id
_entity_poly.type
_entity_poly.pdbx_seq_one_letter_code
_entity_poly.pdbx_strand_id
1 'polypeptide(L)'
;MEAAVVLLFAVLAGAVFVSVRYGRFTAQRRLADLRGFVHSHGWRLGSGDEELTRRWPGPPFHPGGGVARPVVTGTHRGRDFLAFEYLYEVTPSPAAKTAIPHRRTVVTIPLPAPVPDLAVTRKDAVAGAVARVLDRPGADVPGESGRRYHVACTDQLFATTVLQPPVLAELEAGPAWEWRFAGDTMVGYQAGRLTPDRLLSGLDALADVLDRIPAEAWRHGGPAAA
;
A
#
# COMPACT_ATOMS: atom_id res chain seq x y z
N MET A 1 -32.02 -6.12 43.04
CA MET A 1 -30.78 -6.47 42.29
C MET A 1 -31.09 -6.89 40.85
N GLU A 2 -32.13 -7.69 40.60
CA GLU A 2 -32.51 -8.14 39.24
C GLU A 2 -32.80 -7.01 38.25
N ALA A 3 -33.57 -5.98 38.64
CA ALA A 3 -33.87 -4.85 37.75
C ALA A 3 -32.62 -4.08 37.30
N ALA A 4 -31.63 -3.92 38.19
CA ALA A 4 -30.37 -3.25 37.86
C ALA A 4 -29.52 -4.08 36.89
N VAL A 5 -29.52 -5.41 37.04
CA VAL A 5 -28.85 -6.35 36.14
C VAL A 5 -29.51 -6.32 34.75
N VAL A 6 -30.84 -6.38 34.67
CA VAL A 6 -31.59 -6.29 33.41
C VAL A 6 -31.33 -4.97 32.69
N LEU A 7 -31.32 -3.86 33.42
CA LEU A 7 -31.08 -2.53 32.86
C LEU A 7 -29.64 -2.39 32.33
N LEU A 8 -28.65 -2.95 33.03
CA LEU A 8 -27.26 -3.02 32.57
C LEU A 8 -27.14 -3.82 31.25
N PHE A 9 -27.76 -5.00 31.18
CA PHE A 9 -27.76 -5.81 29.96
C PHE A 9 -28.44 -5.10 28.79
N ALA A 10 -29.56 -4.41 29.03
CA ALA A 10 -30.25 -3.63 28.01
C ALA A 10 -29.38 -2.48 27.47
N VAL A 11 -28.67 -1.76 28.34
CA VAL A 11 -27.74 -0.69 27.95
C VAL A 11 -26.58 -1.24 27.14
N LEU A 12 -25.96 -2.34 27.58
CA LEU A 12 -24.86 -2.99 26.85
C LEU A 12 -25.32 -3.49 25.47
N ALA A 13 -26.48 -4.13 25.40
CA ALA A 13 -27.06 -4.57 24.12
C ALA A 13 -27.35 -3.39 23.19
N GLY A 14 -27.90 -2.29 23.74
CA GLY A 14 -28.14 -1.05 23.00
C GLY A 14 -26.84 -0.43 22.46
N ALA A 15 -25.79 -0.36 23.29
CA ALA A 15 -24.48 0.17 22.89
C ALA A 15 -23.82 -0.67 21.80
N VAL A 16 -23.88 -2.01 21.91
CA VAL A 16 -23.40 -2.94 20.89
C VAL A 16 -24.18 -2.75 19.58
N PHE A 17 -25.51 -2.66 19.66
CA PHE A 17 -26.36 -2.45 18.49
C PHE A 17 -26.04 -1.14 17.76
N VAL A 18 -25.94 -0.02 18.49
CA VAL A 18 -25.57 1.28 17.93
C VAL A 18 -24.18 1.23 17.29
N SER A 19 -23.21 0.59 17.95
CA SER A 19 -21.84 0.44 17.43
C SER A 19 -21.80 -0.34 16.11
N VAL A 20 -22.53 -1.46 16.03
CA VAL A 20 -22.64 -2.26 14.79
C VAL A 20 -23.32 -1.46 13.69
N ARG A 21 -24.40 -0.73 14.00
CA ARG A 21 -25.13 0.08 13.02
C ARG A 21 -24.29 1.22 12.48
N TYR A 22 -23.56 1.92 13.35
CA TYR A 22 -22.65 2.99 12.96
C TYR A 22 -21.48 2.45 12.11
N GLY A 23 -20.91 1.31 12.49
CA GLY A 23 -19.87 0.64 11.70
C GLY A 23 -20.34 0.28 10.28
N ARG A 24 -21.56 -0.23 10.14
CA ARG A 24 -22.17 -0.53 8.84
C ARG A 24 -22.45 0.72 8.02
N PHE A 25 -23.03 1.75 8.64
CA PHE A 25 -23.35 3.02 7.96
C PHE A 25 -22.09 3.70 7.41
N THR A 26 -21.04 3.80 8.24
CA THR A 26 -19.76 4.39 7.79
C THR A 26 -19.11 3.55 6.68
N ALA A 27 -19.22 2.22 6.72
CA ALA A 27 -18.69 1.37 5.65
C ALA A 27 -19.43 1.56 4.32
N GLN A 28 -20.76 1.64 4.36
CA GLN A 28 -21.58 1.89 3.17
C GLN A 28 -21.32 3.27 2.57
N ARG A 29 -21.24 4.31 3.42
CA ARG A 29 -20.94 5.68 2.97
C ARG A 29 -19.58 5.76 2.31
N ARG A 30 -18.53 5.18 2.93
CA ARG A 30 -17.18 5.13 2.33
C ARG A 30 -17.16 4.48 0.95
N LEU A 31 -17.85 3.35 0.79
CA LEU A 31 -17.91 2.67 -0.51
C LEU A 31 -18.71 3.50 -1.53
N ALA A 32 -19.76 4.19 -1.12
CA ALA A 32 -20.51 5.10 -1.97
C ALA A 32 -19.66 6.29 -2.42
N ASP A 33 -18.91 6.91 -1.50
CA ASP A 33 -18.01 8.03 -1.78
C ASP A 33 -16.91 7.59 -2.76
N LEU A 34 -16.28 6.44 -2.52
CA LEU A 34 -15.30 5.86 -3.44
C LEU A 34 -15.91 5.56 -4.81
N ARG A 35 -17.10 4.95 -4.87
CA ARG A 35 -17.78 4.65 -6.13
C ARG A 35 -18.08 5.92 -6.92
N GLY A 36 -18.60 6.96 -6.26
CA GLY A 36 -18.89 8.25 -6.89
C GLY A 36 -17.63 8.89 -7.47
N PHE A 37 -16.54 8.88 -6.69
CA PHE A 37 -15.24 9.40 -7.12
C PHE A 37 -14.64 8.63 -8.30
N VAL A 38 -14.65 7.29 -8.24
CA VAL A 38 -14.16 6.43 -9.32
C VAL A 38 -14.95 6.67 -10.59
N HIS A 39 -16.28 6.79 -10.49
CA HIS A 39 -17.13 7.07 -11.64
C HIS A 39 -16.88 8.47 -12.23
N SER A 40 -16.69 9.50 -11.40
CA SER A 40 -16.43 10.86 -11.88
C SER A 40 -15.12 11.00 -12.65
N HIS A 41 -14.16 10.09 -12.43
CA HIS A 41 -12.88 10.02 -13.15
C HIS A 41 -12.92 9.07 -14.36
N GLY A 42 -14.05 8.45 -14.67
CA GLY A 42 -14.17 7.45 -15.73
C GLY A 42 -13.43 6.14 -15.43
N TRP A 43 -13.03 5.92 -14.18
CA TRP A 43 -12.38 4.70 -13.71
C TRP A 43 -13.41 3.60 -13.43
N ARG A 44 -12.92 2.37 -13.27
CA ARG A 44 -13.75 1.19 -13.03
C ARG A 44 -13.56 0.67 -11.61
N LEU A 45 -14.68 0.30 -10.98
CA LEU A 45 -14.69 -0.35 -9.66
C LEU A 45 -15.06 -1.83 -9.84
N GLY A 46 -14.15 -2.73 -9.52
CA GLY A 46 -14.32 -4.18 -9.53
C GLY A 46 -14.54 -4.77 -8.13
N SER A 47 -15.05 -6.01 -8.11
CA SER A 47 -15.08 -6.84 -6.91
C SER A 47 -13.67 -7.29 -6.51
N GLY A 48 -13.55 -7.85 -5.31
CA GLY A 48 -12.26 -8.30 -4.81
C GLY A 48 -11.66 -9.47 -5.58
N ASP A 49 -10.34 -9.57 -5.52
CA ASP A 49 -9.54 -10.59 -6.20
C ASP A 49 -8.39 -11.04 -5.28
N GLU A 50 -8.38 -12.32 -4.91
CA GLU A 50 -7.33 -12.88 -4.06
C GLU A 50 -6.02 -13.11 -4.83
N GLU A 51 -6.08 -13.35 -6.14
CA GLU A 51 -4.91 -13.60 -6.97
C GLU A 51 -4.03 -12.35 -7.10
N LEU A 52 -4.63 -11.15 -7.07
CA LEU A 52 -3.89 -9.89 -7.01
C LEU A 52 -2.92 -9.82 -5.82
N THR A 53 -3.27 -10.44 -4.69
CA THR A 53 -2.42 -10.44 -3.50
C THR A 53 -1.23 -11.40 -3.60
N ARG A 54 -1.28 -12.34 -4.55
CA ARG A 54 -0.22 -13.32 -4.84
C ARG A 54 0.62 -12.94 -6.07
N ARG A 55 0.18 -11.95 -6.84
CA ARG A 55 0.83 -11.52 -8.09
C ARG A 55 2.25 -10.99 -7.87
N TRP A 56 2.51 -10.30 -6.76
CA TRP A 56 3.83 -9.74 -6.47
C TRP A 56 4.37 -10.26 -5.14
N PRO A 57 5.61 -10.79 -5.08
CA PRO A 57 6.23 -11.20 -3.83
C PRO A 57 6.65 -9.97 -2.99
N GLY A 58 6.70 -10.12 -1.67
CA GLY A 58 7.16 -9.07 -0.74
C GLY A 58 6.10 -8.02 -0.38
N PRO A 59 6.45 -7.02 0.46
CA PRO A 59 5.48 -6.05 0.98
C PRO A 59 4.68 -5.30 -0.09
N PRO A 60 3.44 -4.91 0.23
CA PRO A 60 2.75 -5.10 1.50
C PRO A 60 2.20 -6.52 1.69
N PHE A 61 2.38 -7.42 0.71
CA PHE A 61 1.73 -8.73 0.68
C PHE A 61 2.33 -9.66 1.73
N HIS A 62 1.43 -10.28 2.49
CA HIS A 62 1.79 -11.18 3.58
C HIS A 62 1.90 -12.61 3.01
N PRO A 63 2.90 -13.42 3.40
CA PRO A 63 3.04 -14.79 2.90
C PRO A 63 1.80 -15.68 3.15
N GLY A 64 1.06 -15.40 4.22
CA GLY A 64 -0.22 -16.06 4.53
C GLY A 64 -1.40 -15.63 3.64
N GLY A 65 -1.15 -14.77 2.65
CA GLY A 65 -2.16 -14.22 1.75
C GLY A 65 -2.99 -13.10 2.37
N GLY A 66 -4.03 -12.72 1.64
CA GLY A 66 -5.04 -11.75 2.05
C GLY A 66 -6.05 -11.51 0.93
N VAL A 67 -6.87 -10.49 1.08
CA VAL A 67 -7.92 -10.15 0.13
C VAL A 67 -7.71 -8.72 -0.36
N ALA A 68 -7.69 -8.52 -1.68
CA ALA A 68 -7.75 -7.21 -2.30
C ALA A 68 -9.22 -6.84 -2.56
N ARG A 69 -9.76 -5.81 -1.90
CA ARG A 69 -11.12 -5.30 -2.18
C ARG A 69 -11.39 -3.91 -1.57
N PRO A 70 -12.15 -3.04 -2.25
CA PRO A 70 -12.53 -3.14 -3.66
C PRO A 70 -11.31 -2.90 -4.56
N VAL A 71 -11.42 -3.26 -5.84
CA VAL A 71 -10.37 -3.02 -6.85
C VAL A 71 -10.81 -1.84 -7.72
N VAL A 72 -9.91 -0.89 -7.96
CA VAL A 72 -10.10 0.25 -8.84
C VAL A 72 -9.10 0.15 -9.98
N THR A 73 -9.55 0.31 -11.22
CA THR A 73 -8.67 0.36 -12.39
C THR A 73 -8.99 1.56 -13.25
N GLY A 74 -8.00 2.11 -13.93
CA GLY A 74 -8.17 3.26 -14.79
C GLY A 74 -6.84 3.80 -15.28
N THR A 75 -6.88 5.03 -15.78
CA THR A 75 -5.69 5.75 -16.25
C THR A 75 -5.59 7.07 -15.49
N HIS A 76 -4.39 7.39 -14.98
CA HIS A 76 -4.06 8.63 -14.29
C HIS A 76 -2.81 9.24 -14.90
N ARG A 77 -2.86 10.51 -15.32
CA ARG A 77 -1.75 11.19 -16.01
C ARG A 77 -1.12 10.36 -17.16
N GLY A 78 -1.97 9.68 -17.94
CA GLY A 78 -1.54 8.83 -19.06
C GLY A 78 -0.95 7.47 -18.68
N ARG A 79 -0.99 7.09 -17.40
CA ARG A 79 -0.52 5.80 -16.91
C ARG A 79 -1.68 4.94 -16.46
N ASP A 80 -1.72 3.70 -16.91
CA ASP A 80 -2.66 2.74 -16.37
C ASP A 80 -2.31 2.43 -14.92
N PHE A 81 -3.34 2.21 -14.11
CA PHE A 81 -3.15 1.84 -12.71
C PHE A 81 -4.18 0.81 -12.27
N LEU A 82 -3.81 0.12 -11.20
CA LEU A 82 -4.70 -0.72 -10.42
C LEU A 82 -4.50 -0.37 -8.94
N ALA A 83 -5.58 -0.20 -8.20
CA ALA A 83 -5.54 0.17 -6.79
C ALA A 83 -6.55 -0.64 -5.98
N PHE A 84 -6.24 -0.97 -4.74
CA PHE A 84 -7.13 -1.74 -3.89
C PHE A 84 -6.83 -1.54 -2.41
N GLU A 85 -7.80 -1.86 -1.56
CA GLU A 85 -7.52 -2.09 -0.14
C GLU A 85 -7.13 -3.56 0.06
N TYR A 86 -5.92 -3.78 0.55
CA TYR A 86 -5.39 -5.06 0.96
C TYR A 86 -5.70 -5.31 2.43
N LEU A 87 -6.42 -6.40 2.69
CA LEU A 87 -6.78 -6.86 4.02
C LEU A 87 -6.11 -8.21 4.29
N TYR A 88 -5.35 -8.31 5.37
CA TYR A 88 -4.74 -9.55 5.83
C TYR A 88 -4.80 -9.63 7.35
N GLU A 89 -4.69 -10.83 7.89
CA GLU A 89 -4.71 -11.05 9.33
C GLU A 89 -3.35 -11.59 9.79
N VAL A 90 -2.88 -11.10 10.93
CA VAL A 90 -1.64 -11.55 11.55
C VAL A 90 -1.95 -12.10 12.93
N THR A 91 -1.46 -13.31 13.20
CA THR A 91 -1.49 -13.89 14.54
C THR A 91 -0.23 -13.44 15.29
N PRO A 92 -0.33 -12.66 16.38
CA PRO A 92 0.84 -12.02 17.01
C PRO A 92 1.84 -13.01 17.62
N SER A 93 1.37 -14.19 18.04
CA SER A 93 2.19 -15.26 18.58
C SER A 93 1.53 -16.62 18.35
N PRO A 94 2.28 -17.74 18.36
CA PRO A 94 1.70 -19.07 18.17
C PRO A 94 0.62 -19.44 19.18
N ALA A 95 0.63 -18.81 20.36
CA ALA A 95 -0.35 -19.03 21.43
C ALA A 95 -1.56 -18.07 21.36
N ALA A 96 -1.54 -17.07 20.48
CA ALA A 96 -2.62 -16.10 20.38
C ALA A 96 -3.86 -16.75 19.76
N LYS A 97 -5.01 -16.57 20.42
CA LYS A 97 -6.31 -17.11 19.97
C LYS A 97 -7.02 -16.23 18.94
N THR A 98 -6.51 -15.03 18.70
CA THR A 98 -7.16 -14.02 17.87
C THR A 98 -6.18 -13.44 16.88
N ALA A 99 -6.54 -13.47 15.60
CA ALA A 99 -5.80 -12.79 14.55
C ALA A 99 -6.19 -11.30 14.50
N ILE A 100 -5.20 -10.43 14.24
CA ILE A 100 -5.39 -8.98 14.15
C ILE A 100 -5.52 -8.60 12.68
N PRO A 101 -6.61 -7.92 12.27
CA PRO A 101 -6.77 -7.49 10.89
C PRO A 101 -5.92 -6.25 10.61
N HIS A 102 -5.16 -6.30 9.52
CA HIS A 102 -4.35 -5.21 8.99
C HIS A 102 -4.89 -4.76 7.63
N ARG A 103 -4.93 -3.45 7.42
CA ARG A 103 -5.39 -2.83 6.17
C ARG A 103 -4.31 -1.96 5.58
N ARG A 104 -4.08 -2.12 4.28
CA ARG A 104 -3.17 -1.30 3.48
C ARG A 104 -3.92 -0.82 2.24
N THR A 105 -3.71 0.43 1.86
CA THR A 105 -4.05 0.90 0.52
C THR A 105 -2.88 0.55 -0.39
N VAL A 106 -3.17 -0.04 -1.54
CA VAL A 106 -2.16 -0.43 -2.54
C VAL A 106 -2.52 0.23 -3.86
N VAL A 107 -1.51 0.78 -4.53
CA VAL A 107 -1.59 1.36 -5.87
C VAL A 107 -0.46 0.75 -6.69
N THR A 108 -0.76 0.29 -7.89
CA THR A 108 0.21 -0.31 -8.81
C THR A 108 0.16 0.41 -10.14
N ILE A 109 1.34 0.71 -10.69
CA ILE A 109 1.52 1.38 -11.98
C ILE A 109 2.51 0.55 -12.80
N PRO A 110 2.17 0.11 -14.02
CA PRO A 110 3.13 -0.53 -14.92
C PRO A 110 4.29 0.41 -15.24
N LEU A 111 5.50 -0.15 -15.26
CA LEU A 111 6.73 0.54 -15.59
C LEU A 111 6.96 0.54 -17.11
N PRO A 112 7.74 1.50 -17.64
CA PRO A 112 8.11 1.52 -19.05
C PRO A 112 8.93 0.31 -19.51
N ALA A 113 9.68 -0.30 -18.58
CA ALA A 113 10.47 -1.50 -18.81
C ALA A 113 10.62 -2.31 -17.50
N PRO A 114 10.86 -3.63 -17.58
CA PRO A 114 11.25 -4.42 -16.42
C PRO A 114 12.59 -3.93 -15.84
N VAL A 115 12.68 -3.83 -14.52
CA VAL A 115 13.86 -3.35 -13.80
C VAL A 115 14.19 -4.22 -12.58
N PRO A 116 15.41 -4.13 -12.01
CA PRO A 116 15.73 -4.79 -10.75
C PRO A 116 14.80 -4.39 -9.59
N ASP A 117 14.65 -5.28 -8.61
CA ASP A 117 13.91 -5.02 -7.39
C ASP A 117 14.57 -3.88 -6.59
N LEU A 118 13.80 -2.82 -6.33
CA LEU A 118 14.19 -1.70 -5.48
C LEU A 118 13.02 -1.33 -4.58
N ALA A 119 13.23 -1.21 -3.28
CA ALA A 119 12.21 -0.81 -2.33
C ALA A 119 12.64 0.43 -1.54
N VAL A 120 11.74 1.40 -1.42
CA VAL A 120 11.87 2.59 -0.59
C VAL A 120 10.81 2.53 0.50
N THR A 121 11.28 2.41 1.74
CA THR A 121 10.44 2.21 2.92
C THR A 121 10.77 3.25 3.97
N ARG A 122 9.82 3.65 4.80
CA ARG A 122 10.13 4.60 5.88
C ARG A 122 10.78 3.91 7.07
N LYS A 123 11.75 4.57 7.70
CA LYS A 123 12.47 4.08 8.89
C LYS A 123 11.60 4.04 10.15
N ASP A 124 10.50 4.79 10.20
CA ASP A 124 9.52 4.79 11.30
C ASP A 124 8.33 3.83 11.07
N ALA A 125 8.15 3.33 9.84
CA ALA A 125 7.09 2.39 9.47
C ALA A 125 7.35 0.92 9.90
N VAL A 126 8.25 0.73 10.86
CA VAL A 126 8.73 -0.59 11.31
C VAL A 126 7.66 -1.25 12.20
N ALA A 127 6.65 -1.81 11.54
CA ALA A 127 5.78 -2.83 12.11
C ALA A 127 5.84 -4.09 11.24
N GLY A 128 6.49 -5.14 11.76
CA GLY A 128 6.42 -6.54 11.33
C GLY A 128 6.76 -6.87 9.87
N ALA A 129 5.88 -6.51 8.93
CA ALA A 129 6.00 -6.90 7.53
C ALA A 129 7.10 -6.15 6.76
N VAL A 130 7.42 -4.91 7.16
CA VAL A 130 8.50 -4.10 6.55
C VAL A 130 9.88 -4.57 7.00
N ALA A 131 9.99 -5.19 8.19
CA ALA A 131 11.26 -5.70 8.72
C ALA A 131 11.95 -6.69 7.78
N ARG A 132 11.19 -7.54 7.06
CA ARG A 132 11.75 -8.48 6.08
C ARG A 132 12.33 -7.81 4.83
N VAL A 133 11.89 -6.59 4.49
CA VAL A 133 12.52 -5.80 3.42
C VAL A 133 13.81 -5.16 3.93
N LEU A 134 13.85 -4.77 5.21
CA LEU A 134 15.08 -4.33 5.87
C LEU A 134 16.11 -5.49 6.01
N ASP A 135 15.64 -6.74 6.05
CA ASP A 135 16.51 -7.94 6.09
C ASP A 135 17.16 -8.29 4.74
N ARG A 136 16.73 -7.68 3.61
CA ARG A 136 17.47 -7.80 2.35
C ARG A 136 18.72 -6.94 2.41
N PRO A 137 19.84 -7.35 1.78
CA PRO A 137 20.98 -6.46 1.59
C PRO A 137 20.49 -5.18 0.93
N GLY A 138 20.51 -4.09 1.68
CA GLY A 138 20.12 -2.76 1.24
C GLY A 138 21.29 -1.82 1.43
N ALA A 139 21.40 -0.83 0.54
CA ALA A 139 22.33 0.25 0.74
C ALA A 139 21.63 1.40 1.48
N ASP A 140 22.28 1.91 2.53
CA ASP A 140 21.84 3.16 3.13
C ASP A 140 21.97 4.29 2.09
N VAL A 141 20.87 5.00 1.87
CA VAL A 141 20.86 6.21 1.05
C VAL A 141 21.68 7.28 1.78
N PRO A 142 22.68 7.90 1.14
CA PRO A 142 23.40 9.02 1.74
C PRO A 142 22.49 10.25 1.93
N GLY A 143 22.69 11.01 3.01
CA GLY A 143 22.01 12.31 3.23
C GLY A 143 20.79 12.28 4.17
N GLU A 144 20.01 13.37 4.19
CA GLU A 144 18.83 13.51 5.08
C GLU A 144 17.68 12.57 4.70
N SER A 145 17.52 12.26 3.42
CA SER A 145 16.67 11.18 2.91
C SER A 145 16.95 9.83 3.61
N GLY A 146 18.23 9.54 3.91
CA GLY A 146 18.65 8.37 4.67
C GLY A 146 18.20 8.37 6.13
N ARG A 147 17.67 9.49 6.66
CA ARG A 147 17.09 9.55 8.02
C ARG A 147 15.61 9.16 8.04
N ARG A 148 14.87 9.44 6.95
CA ARG A 148 13.43 9.12 6.85
C ARG A 148 13.16 7.81 6.11
N TYR A 149 13.97 7.47 5.12
CA TYR A 149 13.76 6.31 4.27
C TYR A 149 14.94 5.32 4.33
N HIS A 150 14.61 4.05 4.25
CA HIS A 150 15.52 2.95 4.00
C HIS A 150 15.28 2.43 2.58
N VAL A 151 16.38 2.20 1.86
CA VAL A 151 16.35 1.65 0.51
C VAL A 151 16.97 0.28 0.49
N ALA A 152 16.21 -0.68 -0.02
CA ALA A 152 16.69 -2.04 -0.25
C ALA A 152 16.76 -2.30 -1.76
N CYS A 153 17.95 -2.61 -2.26
CA CYS A 153 18.19 -2.95 -3.65
C CYS A 153 19.45 -3.81 -3.73
N THR A 154 19.41 -4.91 -4.48
CA THR A 154 20.60 -5.76 -4.70
C THR A 154 21.53 -5.17 -5.76
N ASP A 155 20.99 -4.40 -6.70
CA ASP A 155 21.76 -3.71 -7.73
C ASP A 155 22.02 -2.25 -7.31
N GLN A 156 23.25 -2.00 -6.85
CA GLN A 156 23.64 -0.68 -6.36
C GLN A 156 23.73 0.38 -7.46
N LEU A 157 24.07 -0.02 -8.68
CA LEU A 157 24.16 0.90 -9.81
C LEU A 157 22.74 1.33 -10.22
N PHE A 158 21.81 0.39 -10.26
CA PHE A 158 20.41 0.71 -10.48
C PHE A 158 19.85 1.64 -9.39
N ALA A 159 20.13 1.34 -8.12
CA ALA A 159 19.68 2.17 -7.00
C ALA A 159 20.17 3.61 -7.10
N THR A 160 21.46 3.82 -7.41
CA THR A 160 22.03 5.17 -7.58
C THR A 160 21.54 5.88 -8.84
N THR A 161 21.17 5.12 -9.88
CA THR A 161 20.55 5.68 -11.11
C THR A 161 19.11 6.15 -10.86
N VAL A 162 18.34 5.42 -10.05
CA VAL A 162 16.97 5.79 -9.67
C VAL A 162 16.95 6.94 -8.66
N LEU A 163 17.78 6.85 -7.62
CA LEU A 163 17.76 7.77 -6.48
C LEU A 163 18.63 9.01 -6.70
N GLN A 164 18.40 9.67 -7.83
CA GLN A 164 19.03 10.96 -8.13
C GLN A 164 18.40 12.10 -7.31
N PRO A 165 19.07 13.27 -7.20
CA PRO A 165 18.59 14.39 -6.39
C PRO A 165 17.12 14.80 -6.62
N PRO A 166 16.56 14.80 -7.85
CA PRO A 166 15.14 15.11 -8.05
C PRO A 166 14.20 14.12 -7.37
N VAL A 167 14.51 12.82 -7.40
CA VAL A 167 13.71 11.78 -6.74
C VAL A 167 13.82 11.90 -5.22
N LEU A 168 15.02 12.13 -4.70
CA LEU A 168 15.23 12.32 -3.25
C LEU A 168 14.47 13.55 -2.72
N ALA A 169 14.51 14.67 -3.44
CA ALA A 169 13.73 15.86 -3.09
C ALA A 169 12.22 15.59 -3.08
N GLU A 170 11.73 14.76 -4.02
CA GLU A 170 10.33 14.34 -4.04
C GLU A 170 9.97 13.46 -2.84
N LEU A 171 10.85 12.52 -2.46
CA LEU A 171 10.62 11.68 -1.26
C LEU A 171 10.57 12.52 0.03
N GLU A 172 11.33 13.62 0.09
CA GLU A 172 11.38 14.51 1.24
C GLU A 172 10.17 15.44 1.34
N ALA A 173 9.69 15.95 0.20
CA ALA A 173 8.57 16.91 0.12
C ALA A 173 7.20 16.25 0.01
N GLY A 174 7.13 15.08 -0.62
CA GLY A 174 5.89 14.38 -0.97
C GLY A 174 5.20 13.68 0.19
N PRO A 175 3.98 13.16 -0.04
CA PRO A 175 3.27 12.37 0.95
C PRO A 175 4.00 11.06 1.25
N ALA A 176 3.92 10.62 2.51
CA ALA A 176 4.63 9.47 3.03
C ALA A 176 4.10 8.12 2.51
N TRP A 177 4.42 7.79 1.25
CA TRP A 177 4.14 6.51 0.61
C TRP A 177 5.37 5.61 0.61
N GLU A 178 5.17 4.34 1.00
CA GLU A 178 6.16 3.29 0.79
C GLU A 178 5.97 2.76 -0.63
N TRP A 179 7.05 2.46 -1.35
CA TRP A 179 6.94 1.93 -2.70
C TRP A 179 8.11 1.03 -3.07
N ARG A 180 7.91 0.22 -4.11
CA ARG A 180 8.96 -0.62 -4.67
C ARG A 180 8.74 -0.89 -6.15
N PHE A 181 9.79 -1.30 -6.84
CA PHE A 181 9.72 -1.97 -8.13
C PHE A 181 9.70 -3.48 -7.93
N ALA A 182 8.88 -4.12 -8.76
CA ALA A 182 8.65 -5.55 -8.81
C ALA A 182 8.62 -5.96 -10.28
N GLY A 183 9.80 -6.17 -10.86
CA GLY A 183 9.94 -6.42 -12.30
C GLY A 183 9.44 -5.23 -13.13
N ASP A 184 8.27 -5.38 -13.76
CA ASP A 184 7.64 -4.40 -14.64
C ASP A 184 6.60 -3.51 -13.95
N THR A 185 6.48 -3.58 -12.62
CA THR A 185 5.42 -2.89 -11.88
C THR A 185 5.99 -2.10 -10.71
N MET A 186 5.57 -0.84 -10.57
CA MET A 186 5.71 -0.09 -9.33
C MET A 186 4.55 -0.44 -8.40
N VAL A 187 4.84 -0.82 -7.17
CA VAL A 187 3.87 -1.11 -6.12
C VAL A 187 4.05 -0.10 -4.99
N GLY A 188 3.11 0.83 -4.86
CA GLY A 188 3.03 1.77 -3.75
C GLY A 188 1.99 1.34 -2.72
N TYR A 189 2.27 1.58 -1.45
CA TYR A 189 1.38 1.20 -0.37
C TYR A 189 1.47 2.09 0.87
N GLN A 190 0.36 2.17 1.60
CA GLN A 190 0.25 2.92 2.83
C GLN A 190 -0.70 2.21 3.80
N ALA A 191 -0.52 2.39 5.11
CA ALA A 191 -1.47 1.90 6.11
C ALA A 191 -2.84 2.58 5.99
N GLY A 192 -3.90 1.79 6.18
CA GLY A 192 -5.26 2.28 6.23
C GLY A 192 -6.13 1.84 5.06
N ARG A 193 -7.32 2.43 5.02
CA ARG A 193 -8.40 2.09 4.08
C ARG A 193 -8.26 2.84 2.77
N LEU A 194 -8.71 2.22 1.68
CA LEU A 194 -8.83 2.90 0.39
C LEU A 194 -9.95 3.95 0.48
N THR A 195 -9.58 5.22 0.26
CA THR A 195 -10.48 6.38 0.20
C THR A 195 -10.15 7.19 -1.05
N PRO A 196 -11.07 8.04 -1.55
CA PRO A 196 -10.79 8.96 -2.66
C PRO A 196 -9.48 9.73 -2.49
N ASP A 197 -9.29 10.37 -1.33
CA ASP A 197 -8.11 11.19 -1.06
C ASP A 197 -6.81 10.38 -1.08
N ARG A 198 -6.82 9.16 -0.51
CA ARG A 198 -5.63 8.29 -0.53
C ARG A 198 -5.36 7.73 -1.91
N LEU A 199 -6.40 7.39 -2.66
CA LEU A 199 -6.24 6.92 -4.03
C LEU A 199 -5.55 7.99 -4.88
N LEU A 200 -6.06 9.22 -4.84
CA LEU A 200 -5.50 10.32 -5.61
C LEU A 200 -4.09 10.68 -5.10
N SER A 201 -3.90 10.83 -3.79
CA SER A 201 -2.60 11.12 -3.19
C SER A 201 -1.54 10.06 -3.54
N GLY A 202 -1.91 8.78 -3.56
CA GLY A 202 -0.99 7.71 -3.96
C GLY A 202 -0.68 7.72 -5.44
N LEU A 203 -1.68 7.92 -6.29
CA LEU A 203 -1.48 8.03 -7.73
C LEU A 203 -0.58 9.21 -8.10
N ASP A 204 -0.81 10.37 -7.49
CA ASP A 204 0.03 11.56 -7.69
C ASP A 204 1.45 11.31 -7.19
N ALA A 205 1.63 10.82 -5.96
CA ALA A 205 2.96 10.58 -5.40
C ALA A 205 3.80 9.59 -6.22
N LEU A 206 3.19 8.48 -6.65
CA LEU A 206 3.90 7.49 -7.47
C LEU A 206 4.18 8.03 -8.87
N ALA A 207 3.24 8.76 -9.48
CA ALA A 207 3.48 9.41 -10.78
C ALA A 207 4.59 10.46 -10.69
N ASP A 208 4.59 11.28 -9.64
CA ASP A 208 5.60 12.32 -9.39
C ASP A 208 7.00 11.72 -9.21
N VAL A 209 7.11 10.56 -8.55
CA VAL A 209 8.36 9.79 -8.48
C VAL A 209 8.76 9.30 -9.87
N LEU A 210 7.86 8.63 -10.60
CA LEU A 210 8.15 8.08 -11.93
C LEU A 210 8.55 9.15 -12.95
N ASP A 211 7.95 10.35 -12.88
CA ASP A 211 8.26 11.49 -13.75
C ASP A 211 9.69 12.05 -13.52
N ARG A 212 10.28 11.79 -12.35
CA ARG A 212 11.61 12.26 -11.95
C ARG A 212 12.70 11.21 -12.12
N ILE A 213 12.34 9.95 -12.43
CA ILE A 213 13.32 8.89 -12.66
C ILE A 213 13.98 9.09 -14.03
N PRO A 214 15.31 9.14 -14.10
CA PRO A 214 16.05 9.30 -15.35
C PRO A 214 15.73 8.17 -16.34
N ALA A 215 15.72 8.49 -17.63
CA ALA A 215 15.44 7.50 -18.68
C ALA A 215 16.46 6.34 -18.70
N GLU A 216 17.68 6.61 -18.21
CA GLU A 216 18.77 5.66 -18.00
C GLU A 216 18.37 4.49 -17.10
N ALA A 217 17.55 4.73 -16.07
CA ALA A 217 17.12 3.70 -15.14
C ALA A 217 16.32 2.60 -15.85
N TRP A 218 15.52 2.97 -16.85
CA TRP A 218 14.71 2.02 -17.63
C TRP A 218 15.54 1.18 -18.61
N ARG A 219 16.81 1.55 -18.83
CA ARG A 219 17.73 0.83 -19.72
C ARG A 219 18.61 -0.19 -18.99
N HIS A 220 18.55 -0.27 -17.65
CA HIS A 220 19.34 -1.22 -16.87
C HIS A 220 19.02 -2.69 -17.20
N GLY A 221 17.80 -2.95 -17.66
CA GLY A 221 17.27 -4.30 -17.86
C GLY A 221 16.95 -4.97 -16.52
N GLY A 222 15.75 -5.50 -16.39
CA GLY A 222 15.41 -6.40 -15.30
C GLY A 222 16.09 -7.76 -15.47
N PRO A 223 16.24 -8.56 -14.40
CA PRO A 223 16.59 -9.97 -14.57
C PRO A 223 15.61 -10.61 -15.55
N ALA A 224 16.12 -11.39 -16.51
CA ALA A 224 15.28 -12.14 -17.43
C ALA A 224 14.31 -12.98 -16.60
N ALA A 225 13.00 -12.86 -16.87
CA ALA A 225 11.99 -13.66 -16.20
C ALA A 225 12.35 -15.15 -16.37
N ALA A 226 12.69 -15.81 -15.27
CA ALA A 226 12.92 -17.26 -15.21
C ALA A 226 11.60 -17.99 -15.01
#